data_AF-A0A183U4T8-F1
#
_entry.id   AF-A0A183U4T8-F1
#
_cell.length_a   1.000
_cell.length_b   1.000
_cell.length_c   1.000
_cell.angle_alpha   90.00
_cell.angle_beta   90.00
_cell.angle_gamma   90.00
#
_symmetry.space_group_name_H-M   'P 1'
#
loop_
_entity.id
_entity.type
_entity.pdbx_description
1 polymer ?
#
loop_
_entity_poly.entity_id
_entity_poly.type
_entity_poly.pdbx_seq_one_letter_code
_entity_poly.pdbx_strand_id
1 'polypeptide(L)'
;MELLTSTPLASDSQALPSSSTTDDEAVVQLPIHVVLTNSVGVAYFTDFLASIGSQNLIDCYLAIEGFKVSVEHQLRSLAIGETLERDVYETIKEAANFLYHQFLSQEVSTFYLSMFLLHLS
;
A
#
# COMPACT_ATOMS: atom_id res chain seq x y z
N MET A 1 -75.18 16.08 -28.67
CA MET A 1 -73.87 16.31 -29.30
C MET A 1 -72.94 15.30 -28.65
N GLU A 2 -72.88 14.03 -29.08
CA GLU A 2 -72.30 13.54 -30.35
C GLU A 2 -70.96 14.26 -30.64
N LEU A 3 -69.81 13.61 -30.80
CA LEU A 3 -69.51 12.26 -31.29
C LEU A 3 -68.07 11.86 -30.88
N LEU A 4 -67.83 10.56 -30.87
CA LEU A 4 -66.54 9.87 -30.70
C LEU A 4 -65.45 10.36 -31.68
N THR A 5 -64.19 10.41 -31.25
CA THR A 5 -63.12 9.86 -32.09
C THR A 5 -62.01 9.25 -31.26
N SER A 6 -61.61 8.08 -31.71
CA SER A 6 -60.64 7.16 -31.12
C SER A 6 -59.26 7.45 -31.67
N THR A 7 -58.25 7.49 -30.81
CA THR A 7 -56.86 7.20 -31.20
C THR A 7 -56.28 6.22 -30.18
N PRO A 8 -56.08 4.94 -30.53
CA PRO A 8 -55.26 4.02 -29.77
C PRO A 8 -53.81 4.03 -30.27
N LEU A 9 -52.93 3.41 -29.48
CA LEU A 9 -51.52 3.10 -29.72
C LEU A 9 -50.50 4.24 -29.48
N ALA A 10 -50.08 4.33 -28.22
CA ALA A 10 -48.64 4.31 -27.93
C ALA A 10 -48.44 3.22 -26.86
N SER A 11 -48.12 2.02 -27.32
CA SER A 11 -47.79 0.88 -26.48
C SER A 11 -46.58 1.19 -25.61
N ASP A 12 -46.68 0.67 -24.39
CA ASP A 12 -45.66 0.56 -23.38
C ASP A 12 -44.25 0.34 -23.92
N SER A 13 -43.34 1.20 -23.47
CA SER A 13 -42.05 0.79 -22.93
C SER A 13 -41.50 1.95 -22.12
N GLN A 14 -42.14 2.24 -20.99
CA GLN A 14 -41.38 2.70 -19.83
C GLN A 14 -40.45 1.56 -19.44
N ALA A 15 -39.32 1.46 -20.14
CA ALA A 15 -38.17 0.81 -19.56
C ALA A 15 -37.84 1.66 -18.32
N LEU A 16 -38.20 1.11 -17.15
CA LEU A 16 -37.55 1.49 -15.91
C LEU A 16 -36.06 1.66 -16.20
N PRO A 17 -35.39 2.71 -15.70
CA PRO A 17 -33.96 2.60 -15.55
C PRO A 17 -33.76 1.39 -14.64
N SER A 18 -33.35 0.28 -15.24
CA SER A 18 -32.86 -0.87 -14.53
C SER A 18 -31.72 -0.34 -13.67
N SER A 19 -32.01 -0.11 -12.41
CA SER A 19 -31.01 -0.05 -11.36
C SER A 19 -30.44 -1.47 -11.23
N SER A 20 -29.75 -1.93 -12.27
CA SER A 20 -28.60 -2.79 -12.07
C SER A 20 -27.49 -1.86 -11.61
N THR A 21 -27.61 -1.37 -10.37
CA THR A 21 -26.44 -1.17 -9.54
C THR A 21 -25.89 -2.57 -9.30
N THR A 22 -25.23 -3.12 -10.31
CA THR A 22 -23.96 -3.76 -10.02
C THR A 22 -23.15 -2.64 -9.41
N ASP A 23 -23.23 -2.54 -8.08
CA ASP A 23 -22.21 -1.90 -7.29
C ASP A 23 -20.95 -2.71 -7.59
N ASP A 24 -20.35 -2.47 -8.76
CA ASP A 24 -18.90 -2.47 -8.91
C ASP A 24 -18.48 -1.45 -7.85
N GLU A 25 -18.29 -1.96 -6.64
CA GLU A 25 -17.77 -1.27 -5.47
C GLU A 25 -16.70 -0.32 -5.99
N ALA A 26 -17.04 0.97 -6.07
CA ALA A 26 -16.38 1.89 -6.98
C ALA A 26 -14.87 1.79 -6.78
N VAL A 27 -14.17 1.12 -7.71
CA VAL A 27 -12.76 0.78 -7.52
C VAL A 27 -11.97 2.07 -7.60
N VAL A 28 -11.70 2.65 -6.44
CA VAL A 28 -10.94 3.89 -6.34
C VAL A 28 -9.47 3.56 -6.56
N GLN A 29 -8.98 3.85 -7.76
CA GLN A 29 -7.55 3.79 -8.02
C GLN A 29 -6.87 5.00 -7.37
N LEU A 30 -6.20 4.75 -6.25
CA LEU A 30 -5.43 5.77 -5.54
C LEU A 30 -3.98 5.75 -6.03
N PRO A 31 -3.35 6.91 -6.24
CA PRO A 31 -1.91 6.98 -6.44
C PRO A 31 -1.16 6.39 -5.24
N ILE A 32 -0.07 5.67 -5.50
CA ILE A 32 0.68 4.97 -4.44
C ILE A 32 1.14 5.89 -3.30
N HIS A 33 1.53 7.13 -3.60
CA HIS A 33 1.92 8.09 -2.56
C HIS A 33 0.77 8.41 -1.60
N VAL A 34 -0.48 8.45 -2.09
CA VAL A 34 -1.66 8.68 -1.24
C VAL A 34 -1.85 7.50 -0.29
N VAL A 35 -1.74 6.27 -0.82
CA VAL A 35 -1.84 5.04 -0.03
C VAL A 35 -0.78 5.02 1.08
N LEU A 36 0.47 5.35 0.75
CA LEU A 36 1.61 5.31 1.68
C LEU A 36 1.60 6.41 2.76
N THR A 37 0.83 7.48 2.56
CA THR A 37 0.68 8.57 3.55
C THR A 37 -0.49 8.38 4.52
N ASN A 38 -1.32 7.36 4.30
CA ASN A 38 -2.49 7.06 5.12
C ASN A 38 -2.28 5.71 5.82
N SER A 39 -2.28 5.69 7.16
CA SER A 39 -2.06 4.47 7.94
C SER A 39 -3.07 3.36 7.64
N VAL A 40 -4.33 3.71 7.34
CA VAL A 40 -5.37 2.75 6.92
C VAL A 40 -5.07 2.22 5.52
N GLY A 41 -4.65 3.10 4.60
CA GLY A 41 -4.25 2.72 3.25
C GLY A 41 -3.06 1.78 3.23
N VAL A 42 -2.04 2.07 4.06
CA VAL A 42 -0.89 1.20 4.26
C VAL A 42 -1.32 -0.16 4.79
N ALA A 43 -2.21 -0.24 5.78
CA ALA A 43 -2.66 -1.52 6.33
C ALA A 43 -3.30 -2.42 5.25
N TYR A 44 -4.26 -1.88 4.48
CA TYR A 44 -4.90 -2.63 3.39
C TYR A 44 -3.89 -3.04 2.30
N PHE A 45 -2.96 -2.16 1.96
CA PHE A 45 -1.93 -2.44 0.97
C PHE A 45 -0.95 -3.52 1.45
N THR A 46 -0.59 -3.52 2.73
CA THR A 46 0.23 -4.55 3.36
C THR A 46 -0.48 -5.90 3.36
N ASP A 47 -1.78 -5.93 3.72
CA ASP A 47 -2.57 -7.17 3.68
C ASP A 47 -2.64 -7.75 2.27
N PHE A 48 -2.83 -6.88 1.25
CA PHE A 48 -2.77 -7.28 -0.15
C PHE A 48 -1.39 -7.84 -0.52
N LEU A 49 -0.30 -7.15 -0.18
CA LEU A 49 1.06 -7.62 -0.48
C LEU A 49 1.39 -8.93 0.24
N ALA A 50 0.90 -9.12 1.46
CA ALA A 50 1.01 -10.38 2.19
C ALA A 50 0.28 -11.52 1.47
N SER A 51 -0.91 -11.26 0.92
CA SER A 51 -1.70 -12.26 0.17
C SER A 51 -0.99 -12.78 -1.08
N ILE A 52 -0.15 -11.95 -1.71
CA ILE A 52 0.66 -12.32 -2.89
C ILE A 52 2.12 -12.67 -2.53
N GLY A 53 2.43 -12.83 -1.24
CA GLY A 53 3.77 -13.20 -0.75
C GLY A 53 4.85 -12.13 -0.95
N SER A 54 4.46 -10.88 -1.19
CA SER A 54 5.36 -9.75 -1.51
C SER A 54 5.40 -8.67 -0.42
N GLN A 55 5.01 -9.01 0.82
CA GLN A 55 4.99 -8.08 1.96
C GLN A 55 6.35 -7.43 2.24
N ASN A 56 7.44 -8.16 1.99
CA ASN A 56 8.80 -7.65 2.20
C ASN A 56 9.11 -6.35 1.43
N LEU A 57 8.41 -6.08 0.33
CA LEU A 57 8.56 -4.83 -0.43
C LEU A 57 8.09 -3.61 0.36
N ILE A 58 6.90 -3.72 0.97
CA ILE A 58 6.35 -2.63 1.79
C ILE A 58 7.05 -2.55 3.14
N ASP A 59 7.41 -3.69 3.73
CA ASP A 59 8.15 -3.73 5.00
C ASP A 59 9.52 -3.05 4.85
N CYS A 60 10.23 -3.30 3.74
CA CYS A 60 11.49 -2.62 3.42
C CYS A 60 11.31 -1.11 3.29
N TYR A 61 10.31 -0.67 2.51
CA TYR A 61 10.02 0.74 2.34
C TYR A 61 9.72 1.44 3.68
N LEU A 62 8.84 0.86 4.49
CA LEU A 62 8.46 1.43 5.78
C LEU A 62 9.63 1.44 6.77
N ALA A 63 10.49 0.42 6.75
CA ALA A 63 11.69 0.37 7.58
C ALA A 63 12.68 1.49 7.21
N ILE A 64 12.86 1.77 5.92
CA ILE A 64 13.71 2.88 5.44
C ILE A 64 13.11 4.24 5.82
N GLU A 65 11.79 4.43 5.65
CA GLU A 65 11.13 5.68 6.05
C GLU A 65 11.22 5.90 7.57
N GLY A 66 11.03 4.85 8.38
CA GLY A 66 11.23 4.90 9.82
C GLY A 66 12.67 5.22 10.23
N PHE A 67 13.66 4.66 9.51
CA PHE A 67 15.07 4.92 9.75
C PHE A 67 15.46 6.37 9.43
N LYS A 68 14.96 6.96 8.35
CA LYS A 68 15.20 8.39 8.05
C LYS A 68 14.73 9.29 9.19
N VAL A 69 13.50 9.06 9.68
CA VAL A 69 12.93 9.81 10.80
C VAL A 69 13.75 9.62 12.08
N SER A 70 14.22 8.40 12.36
CA SER A 70 15.04 8.12 13.55
C SER A 70 16.42 8.80 13.46
N VAL A 71 17.05 8.83 12.29
CA VAL A 71 18.32 9.54 12.05
C VAL A 71 18.14 11.05 12.26
N GLU A 72 17.10 11.65 11.68
CA GLU A 72 16.80 13.07 11.88
C GLU A 72 16.59 13.40 13.36
N HIS A 73 15.90 12.53 14.10
CA HIS A 73 15.72 12.69 15.54
C HIS A 73 17.06 12.64 16.29
N GLN A 74 17.91 11.64 16.02
CA GLN A 74 19.22 11.51 16.65
C GLN A 74 20.14 12.70 16.35
N LEU A 75 20.17 13.18 15.10
CA LEU A 75 20.95 14.35 14.72
C LEU A 75 20.44 15.63 15.38
N ARG A 76 19.12 15.75 15.60
CA ARG A 76 18.54 16.88 16.34
C ARG A 76 18.93 16.85 17.81
N SER A 77 18.87 15.69 18.47
CA SER A 77 19.34 15.54 19.86
C SER A 77 20.84 15.81 20.00
N LEU A 78 21.64 15.42 18.99
CA LEU A 78 23.06 15.78 18.93
C LEU A 78 23.28 17.29 18.86
N ALA A 79 22.53 17.99 18.00
CA ALA A 79 22.65 19.44 17.84
C ALA A 79 22.28 20.23 19.11
N ILE A 80 21.39 19.67 19.94
CA ILE A 80 20.96 20.26 21.22
C ILE A 80 21.94 19.89 22.36
N GLY A 81 22.87 18.96 22.12
CA GLY A 81 23.86 18.51 23.10
C GLY A 81 23.32 17.50 24.12
N GLU A 82 22.18 16.87 23.83
CA GLU A 82 21.60 15.82 24.69
C GLU A 82 22.40 14.50 24.61
N THR A 83 23.17 14.32 23.54
CA THR A 83 23.88 13.07 23.23
C THR A 83 25.30 13.34 22.72
N LEU A 84 26.20 12.38 22.89
CA LEU A 84 27.55 12.42 22.31
C LEU A 84 27.52 12.05 20.82
N GLU A 85 28.35 12.74 20.03
CA GLU A 85 28.47 12.53 18.59
C GLU A 85 28.78 11.08 18.23
N ARG A 86 29.74 10.47 18.95
CA ARG A 86 30.14 9.08 18.73
C ARG A 86 28.95 8.11 18.89
N ASP A 87 28.13 8.31 19.91
CA ASP A 87 27.05 7.38 20.26
C ASP A 87 25.93 7.45 19.22
N VAL A 88 25.65 8.66 18.71
CA VAL A 88 24.69 8.88 17.61
C VAL A 88 25.16 8.20 16.33
N TYR A 89 26.42 8.40 15.92
CA TYR A 89 26.92 7.75 14.70
C TYR A 89 26.98 6.23 14.81
N GLU A 90 27.33 5.68 15.96
CA GLU A 90 27.34 4.22 16.15
C GLU A 90 25.91 3.65 16.08
N THR A 91 24.93 4.31 16.72
CA THR A 91 23.52 3.89 16.67
C THR A 91 22.97 3.93 15.25
N ILE A 92 23.24 5.01 14.50
CA ILE A 92 22.83 5.13 13.09
C ILE A 92 23.47 4.01 12.25
N LYS A 93 24.77 3.74 12.47
CA LYS A 93 25.52 2.72 11.75
C LYS A 93 24.99 1.31 12.04
N GLU A 94 24.70 0.97 13.29
CA GLU A 94 24.13 -0.32 13.67
C GLU A 94 22.75 -0.53 13.03
N ALA A 95 21.88 0.48 13.08
CA ALA A 95 20.57 0.41 12.46
C ALA A 95 20.64 0.30 10.92
N ALA A 96 21.55 1.04 10.27
CA ALA A 96 21.78 0.92 8.84
C ALA A 96 22.29 -0.48 8.46
N ASN A 97 23.21 -1.04 9.25
CA ASN A 97 23.75 -2.37 9.01
C ASN A 97 22.67 -3.45 9.20
N PHE A 98 21.82 -3.30 10.21
CA PHE A 98 20.65 -4.18 10.40
C PHE A 98 19.73 -4.16 9.17
N LEU A 99 19.37 -2.98 8.65
CA LEU A 99 18.53 -2.87 7.46
C LEU A 99 19.17 -3.51 6.22
N TYR A 100 20.48 -3.32 6.05
CA TYR A 100 21.23 -3.97 4.97
C TYR A 100 21.12 -5.50 5.09
N HIS A 101 21.35 -6.05 6.27
CA HIS A 101 21.25 -7.49 6.47
C HIS A 101 19.83 -8.02 6.26
N GLN A 102 18.82 -7.30 6.74
CA GLN A 102 17.42 -7.71 6.70
C GLN A 102 16.81 -7.67 5.29
N PHE A 103 17.19 -6.71 4.45
CA PHE A 103 16.52 -6.47 3.16
C PHE A 103 17.45 -6.58 1.93
N LEU A 104 18.76 -6.41 2.10
CA LEU A 104 19.70 -6.28 0.98
C LEU A 104 20.80 -7.37 0.95
N SER A 105 20.94 -8.17 2.01
CA SER A 105 21.93 -9.25 2.08
C SER A 105 21.69 -10.32 1.00
N GLN A 106 22.77 -10.94 0.51
CA GLN A 106 22.71 -12.07 -0.44
C GLN A 106 21.86 -13.25 0.07
N GLU A 107 21.73 -13.41 1.39
CA GLU A 107 20.89 -14.45 2.00
C GLU A 107 19.41 -14.27 1.65
N VAL A 108 18.96 -13.02 1.49
CA VAL A 108 17.60 -12.67 1.05
C VAL A 108 17.40 -13.11 -0.41
N SER A 109 18.34 -12.80 -1.31
CA SER A 109 18.29 -13.27 -2.70
C SER A 109 18.29 -14.80 -2.81
N THR A 110 19.02 -15.48 -1.94
CA THR A 110 19.10 -16.95 -1.93
C THR A 110 17.82 -17.60 -1.44
N PHE A 111 17.12 -16.98 -0.46
CA PHE A 111 15.81 -17.44 0.02
C PHE A 111 14.71 -17.34 -1.04
N TYR A 112 14.68 -16.26 -1.83
CA TYR A 112 13.75 -16.15 -2.95
C TYR A 112 14.05 -17.18 -4.05
N LEU A 113 15.33 -17.44 -4.33
CA LEU A 113 15.74 -18.43 -5.32
C LEU A 113 15.38 -19.85 -4.85
N SER A 114 15.55 -20.16 -3.57
CA SER A 114 15.18 -21.47 -3.01
C SER A 114 13.66 -21.67 -2.92
N MET A 115 12.89 -20.65 -2.54
CA MET A 115 11.42 -20.71 -2.52
C MET A 115 10.83 -20.89 -3.93
N PHE A 116 11.39 -20.20 -4.92
CA PHE A 116 10.98 -20.33 -6.33
C PHE A 116 11.32 -21.72 -6.90
N LEU A 117 12.48 -22.29 -6.52
CA LEU A 117 12.86 -23.64 -6.92
C LEU A 117 12.01 -24.73 -6.24
N LEU A 118 11.57 -24.53 -4.99
CA LEU A 118 10.70 -25.48 -4.28
C LEU A 118 9.27 -25.51 -4.83
N HIS A 119 8.78 -24.40 -5.40
CA HIS A 119 7.45 -24.33 -6.01
C HIS A 119 7.41 -24.91 -7.44
N LEU A 120 8.57 -25.21 -8.04
CA LEU A 120 8.70 -25.78 -9.38
C LEU A 120 8.92 -27.30 -9.41
N SER A 121 9.10 -27.94 -8.24
CA SER A 121 9.28 -29.39 -8.08
C SER A 121 8.03 -30.08 -7.53
#